data_AF-A0AAU7JMV8-F1
#
_entry.id   AF-A0AAU7JMV8-F1
#
_cell.length_a   1.000
_cell.length_b   1.000
_cell.length_c   1.000
_cell.angle_alpha   90.00
_cell.angle_beta   90.00
_cell.angle_gamma   90.00
#
_symmetry.space_group_name_H-M   'P 1'
#
loop_
_entity.id
_entity.type
_entity.pdbx_description
1 polymer ?
#
loop_
_entity_poly.entity_id
_entity_poly.type
_entity_poly.pdbx_seq_one_letter_code
_entity_poly.pdbx_strand_id
1 'polypeptide(L)'
;MAALDLAIDKLVTSSTGNLKDAKPLDARDFAIRALKDMGFSAVSIGNTAPADKAVLWWHKDVRTAKRYDAVLANWYPLTPNQHAMHLVHRVVKGAVTEINLEAGDLFVFWDVSLGEAKVISRESLMNALGAVRTITTNQGVKGGGSLAADRTLSLDVTGLTAKASPSPADEVAIYDVAGTTNKKITIAKMAEALAISDYLHSEMFFLGMM
;
A
#
# COMPACT_ATOMS: atom_id res chain seq x y z
N MET A 1 1.25 -35.67 9.67
CA MET A 1 2.67 -35.61 10.07
C MET A 1 2.72 -35.46 11.58
N ALA A 2 3.60 -36.19 12.27
CA ALA A 2 3.88 -35.89 13.66
C ALA A 2 4.48 -34.48 13.77
N ALA A 3 4.10 -33.73 14.80
CA ALA A 3 4.66 -32.41 15.04
C ALA A 3 6.15 -32.52 15.38
N LEU A 4 6.94 -31.53 14.96
CA LEU A 4 8.34 -31.40 15.32
C LEU A 4 8.47 -31.25 16.85
N ASP A 5 9.15 -32.18 17.51
CA ASP A 5 9.49 -32.10 18.93
C ASP A 5 10.89 -31.55 19.09
N LEU A 6 10.99 -30.27 19.45
CA LEU A 6 12.28 -29.58 19.62
C LEU A 6 13.16 -30.20 20.73
N ALA A 7 12.61 -31.01 21.65
CA ALA A 7 13.38 -31.64 22.70
C ALA A 7 14.12 -32.91 22.23
N ILE A 8 13.60 -33.58 21.20
CA ILE A 8 14.05 -34.91 20.78
C ILE A 8 14.57 -34.89 19.33
N ASP A 9 13.93 -34.11 18.46
CA ASP A 9 14.27 -34.04 17.05
C ASP A 9 15.57 -33.28 16.81
N LYS A 10 16.31 -33.73 15.80
CA LYS A 10 17.59 -33.14 15.39
C LYS A 10 17.53 -32.79 13.91
N LEU A 11 18.03 -31.62 13.57
CA LEU A 11 18.25 -31.22 12.19
C LEU A 11 19.63 -31.68 11.75
N VAL A 12 19.69 -32.40 10.64
CA VAL A 12 20.96 -32.83 10.06
C VAL A 12 21.38 -31.77 9.05
N THR A 13 22.46 -31.05 9.35
CA THR A 13 22.98 -30.00 8.48
C THR A 13 24.40 -30.33 8.03
N SER A 14 24.74 -29.95 6.80
CA SER A 14 26.07 -30.13 6.21
C SER A 14 26.61 -28.79 5.76
N SER A 15 27.84 -28.46 6.18
CA SER A 15 28.54 -27.27 5.72
C SER A 15 29.07 -27.40 4.30
N THR A 16 29.14 -28.62 3.75
CA THR A 16 29.65 -28.93 2.41
C THR A 16 28.54 -29.31 1.43
N GLY A 17 27.28 -29.39 1.90
CA GLY A 17 26.16 -29.93 1.12
C GLY A 17 26.19 -31.45 0.94
N ASN A 18 27.24 -32.13 1.44
CA ASN A 18 27.35 -33.58 1.39
C ASN A 18 26.80 -34.20 2.69
N LEU A 19 25.92 -35.19 2.56
CA LEU A 19 25.30 -35.89 3.70
C LEU A 19 26.32 -36.66 4.54
N LYS A 20 27.46 -37.06 3.96
CA LYS A 20 28.52 -37.78 4.67
C LYS A 20 29.22 -36.92 5.73
N ASP A 21 29.22 -35.60 5.55
CA ASP A 21 29.82 -34.63 6.48
C ASP A 21 28.77 -34.01 7.41
N ALA A 22 27.51 -34.44 7.30
CA ALA A 22 26.42 -33.82 8.02
C ALA A 22 26.50 -34.12 9.51
N LYS A 23 26.38 -33.07 10.33
CA LYS A 23 26.38 -33.19 11.79
C LYS A 23 24.97 -32.93 12.31
N PRO A 24 24.51 -33.71 13.30
CA PRO A 24 23.24 -33.45 13.93
C PRO A 24 23.33 -32.17 14.78
N LEU A 25 22.43 -31.23 14.51
CA LEU A 25 22.20 -30.02 15.28
C LEU A 25 20.93 -30.19 16.12
N ASP A 26 20.97 -29.79 17.39
CA ASP A 26 19.79 -29.79 18.26
C ASP A 26 18.76 -28.79 17.73
N ALA A 27 17.48 -29.19 17.66
CA ALA A 27 16.44 -28.35 17.09
C ALA A 27 16.21 -27.05 17.90
N ARG A 28 16.54 -27.01 19.20
CA ARG A 28 16.50 -25.78 20.01
C ARG A 28 17.59 -24.79 19.61
N ASP A 29 18.81 -25.29 19.37
CA ASP A 29 19.91 -24.46 18.89
C ASP A 29 19.59 -23.87 17.50
N PHE A 30 18.96 -24.67 16.65
CA PHE A 30 18.46 -24.18 15.36
C PHE A 30 17.38 -23.12 15.51
N ALA A 31 16.35 -23.37 16.32
CA ALA A 31 15.24 -22.43 16.52
C ALA A 31 15.72 -21.05 17.00
N ILE A 32 16.68 -21.03 17.93
CA ILE A 32 17.24 -19.77 18.44
C ILE A 32 18.10 -19.05 17.40
N ARG A 33 18.85 -19.79 16.56
CA ARG A 33 19.59 -19.20 15.43
C ARG A 33 18.63 -18.61 14.40
N ALA A 34 17.56 -19.32 14.05
CA ALA A 34 16.53 -18.81 13.16
C ALA A 34 15.90 -17.52 13.74
N LEU A 35 15.55 -17.50 15.03
CA LEU A 35 15.03 -16.28 15.68
C LEU A 35 16.02 -15.12 15.70
N LYS A 36 17.33 -15.39 15.78
CA LYS A 36 18.39 -14.39 15.69
C LYS A 36 18.51 -13.86 14.26
N ASP A 37 18.56 -14.74 13.27
CA ASP A 37 18.78 -14.39 11.86
C ASP A 37 17.56 -13.67 11.26
N MET A 38 16.35 -14.02 11.72
CA MET A 38 15.11 -13.31 11.38
C MET A 38 14.97 -11.95 12.11
N GLY A 39 15.95 -11.56 12.94
CA GLY A 39 15.95 -10.27 13.65
C GLY A 39 14.92 -10.17 14.77
N PHE A 40 14.19 -11.24 15.10
CA PHE A 40 13.13 -11.23 16.12
C PHE A 40 13.67 -11.06 17.54
N SER A 41 14.94 -11.37 17.78
CA SER A 41 15.53 -11.28 19.12
C SER A 41 17.02 -10.94 19.07
N ALA A 42 17.45 -10.00 19.91
CA ALA A 42 18.87 -9.75 20.15
C ALA A 42 19.39 -10.84 21.08
N VAL A 43 19.73 -12.00 20.49
CA VAL A 43 20.22 -13.18 21.21
C VAL A 43 21.72 -13.29 21.02
N SER A 44 22.44 -13.35 22.14
CA SER A 44 23.82 -13.81 22.17
C SER A 44 23.84 -15.32 22.38
N ILE A 45 24.60 -16.03 21.54
CA ILE A 45 24.71 -17.50 21.58
C ILE A 45 26.14 -17.84 22.01
N GLY A 46 26.30 -18.55 23.12
CA GLY A 46 27.63 -18.91 23.63
C GLY A 46 27.59 -19.68 24.94
N ASN A 47 28.75 -20.17 25.38
CA ASN A 47 28.91 -20.79 26.71
C ASN A 47 29.25 -19.80 27.82
N THR A 48 29.70 -18.61 27.43
CA THR A 48 30.03 -17.54 28.37
C THR A 48 28.92 -16.51 28.33
N ALA A 49 28.57 -15.99 29.50
CA ALA A 49 27.59 -14.92 29.61
C ALA A 49 28.04 -13.69 28.80
N PRO A 50 27.14 -13.04 28.05
CA PRO A 50 27.48 -11.84 27.32
C PRO A 50 27.75 -10.66 28.27
N ALA A 51 28.63 -9.75 27.83
CA ALA A 51 28.90 -8.51 28.55
C ALA A 51 27.70 -7.54 28.51
N ASP A 52 26.97 -7.53 27.39
CA ASP A 52 25.73 -6.80 27.26
C ASP A 52 24.62 -7.49 28.07
N LYS A 53 24.04 -6.75 29.00
CA LYS A 53 22.98 -7.22 29.91
C LYS A 53 21.58 -7.04 29.34
N ALA A 54 21.46 -6.33 28.21
CA ALA A 54 20.19 -6.08 27.54
C ALA A 54 19.80 -7.20 26.54
N VAL A 55 20.74 -8.08 26.19
CA VAL A 55 20.51 -9.20 25.26
C VAL A 55 20.00 -10.44 25.99
N LEU A 56 19.24 -11.26 25.27
CA LEU A 56 18.95 -12.62 25.70
C LEU A 56 20.20 -13.47 25.51
N TRP A 57 20.50 -14.34 26.46
CA TRP A 57 21.62 -15.27 26.33
C TRP A 57 21.11 -16.69 26.12
N TRP A 58 21.44 -17.31 24.99
CA TRP A 58 21.28 -18.74 24.80
C TRP A 58 22.57 -19.47 25.20
N HIS A 59 22.48 -20.22 26.30
CA HIS A 59 23.59 -21.06 26.76
C HIS A 59 23.58 -22.37 25.98
N LYS A 60 24.51 -22.55 25.04
CA LYS A 60 24.49 -23.72 24.12
C LYS A 60 24.63 -25.07 24.83
N ASP A 61 25.49 -25.19 25.85
CA ASP A 61 25.67 -26.49 26.53
C ASP A 61 24.47 -26.87 27.40
N VAL A 62 23.90 -25.91 28.14
CA VAL A 62 22.74 -26.12 29.02
C VAL A 62 21.42 -26.09 28.24
N ARG A 63 21.44 -25.58 26.99
CA ARG A 63 20.29 -25.47 26.08
C ARG A 63 19.12 -24.71 26.68
N THR A 64 19.43 -23.59 27.33
CA THR A 64 18.44 -22.72 27.96
C THR A 64 18.68 -21.27 27.62
N ALA A 65 17.59 -20.54 27.39
CA ALA A 65 17.61 -19.10 27.29
C ALA A 65 17.67 -18.50 28.70
N LYS A 66 18.50 -17.47 28.87
CA LYS A 66 18.69 -16.76 30.12
C LYS A 66 18.51 -15.26 29.91
N ARG A 67 18.00 -14.59 30.94
CA ARG A 67 17.95 -13.12 31.04
C ARG A 67 18.79 -12.65 32.22
N TYR A 68 19.37 -11.46 32.09
CA TYR A 68 20.03 -10.81 33.21
C TYR A 68 18.97 -10.23 34.16
N ASP A 69 19.08 -10.57 35.44
CA ASP A 69 18.33 -9.92 36.51
C ASP A 69 19.24 -8.87 37.15
N ALA A 70 18.87 -7.59 37.00
CA ALA A 70 19.64 -6.48 37.53
C ALA A 70 19.58 -6.39 39.06
N VAL A 71 18.53 -6.90 39.69
CA VAL A 71 18.36 -6.86 41.16
C VAL A 71 19.31 -7.86 41.83
N LEU A 72 19.42 -9.05 41.25
CA LEU A 72 20.25 -10.13 41.77
C LEU A 72 21.63 -10.22 41.09
N ALA A 73 21.91 -9.30 40.16
CA ALA A 73 23.14 -9.20 39.38
C ALA A 73 23.59 -10.50 38.69
N ASN A 74 22.66 -11.38 38.30
CA ASN A 74 22.96 -12.71 37.77
C ASN A 74 22.06 -13.09 36.57
N TRP A 75 22.48 -14.10 35.81
CA TRP A 75 21.75 -14.64 34.67
C TRP A 75 20.85 -15.81 35.08
N TYR A 76 19.54 -15.64 34.91
CA TYR A 76 18.55 -16.65 35.28
C TYR A 76 17.92 -17.31 34.06
N PRO A 77 17.67 -18.64 34.11
CA PRO A 77 16.87 -19.33 33.10
C PRO A 77 15.50 -18.69 32.97
N LEU A 78 15.05 -18.52 31.73
CA LEU A 78 13.70 -18.06 31.45
C LEU A 78 12.72 -19.21 31.60
N THR A 79 11.57 -18.92 32.20
CA THR A 79 10.41 -19.81 32.10
C THR A 79 9.80 -19.70 30.69
N PRO A 80 9.04 -20.72 30.23
CA PRO A 80 8.38 -20.67 28.92
C PRO A 80 7.54 -19.43 28.70
N ASN A 81 6.80 -18.99 29.73
CA ASN A 81 5.97 -17.78 29.66
C ASN A 81 6.81 -16.51 29.50
N GLN A 82 7.97 -16.42 30.17
CA GLN A 82 8.86 -15.28 30.02
C GLN A 82 9.52 -15.24 28.63
N HIS A 83 9.80 -16.41 28.05
CA HIS A 83 10.30 -16.52 26.68
C HIS A 83 9.25 -15.99 25.68
N ALA A 84 7.99 -16.42 25.83
CA ALA A 84 6.88 -15.94 25.00
C ALA A 84 6.68 -14.42 25.14
N MET A 85 6.69 -13.90 26.37
CA MET A 85 6.54 -12.46 26.61
C MET A 85 7.69 -11.63 26.02
N HIS A 86 8.92 -12.14 26.02
CA HIS A 86 10.05 -11.46 25.39
C HIS A 86 9.87 -11.34 23.87
N LEU A 87 9.40 -12.41 23.22
CA LEU A 87 9.10 -12.41 21.78
C LEU A 87 7.97 -11.41 21.46
N VAL A 88 6.87 -11.46 22.21
CA VAL A 88 5.72 -10.54 22.02
C VAL A 88 6.15 -9.09 22.21
N HIS A 89 6.87 -8.76 23.29
CA HIS A 89 7.31 -7.39 23.56
C HIS A 89 8.22 -6.82 22.46
N ARG A 90 9.01 -7.65 21.79
CA ARG A 90 9.86 -7.21 20.67
C ARG A 90 9.09 -7.04 19.37
N VAL A 91 8.13 -7.91 19.08
CA VAL A 91 7.18 -7.71 17.97
C VAL A 91 6.44 -6.38 18.16
N VAL A 92 5.98 -6.09 19.38
CA VAL A 92 5.33 -4.82 19.70
C VAL A 92 6.31 -3.64 19.57
N LYS A 93 7.53 -3.73 20.10
CA LYS A 93 8.53 -2.64 19.97
C LYS A 93 8.95 -2.36 18.53
N GLY A 94 9.05 -3.39 17.69
CA GLY A 94 9.30 -3.23 16.26
C GLY A 94 8.12 -2.58 15.52
N ALA A 95 6.91 -2.73 16.03
CA ALA A 95 5.70 -2.09 15.49
C ALA A 95 5.52 -0.62 15.91
N VAL A 96 6.34 -0.09 16.84
CA VAL A 96 6.21 1.30 17.35
C VAL A 96 6.98 2.32 16.49
N THR A 97 7.86 1.88 15.59
CA THR A 97 8.48 2.78 14.61
C THR A 97 7.52 3.03 13.47
N GLU A 98 7.07 4.28 13.29
CA GLU A 98 6.37 4.69 12.08
C GLU A 98 7.28 4.41 10.87
N ILE A 99 6.73 3.71 9.89
CA ILE A 99 7.42 3.37 8.65
C ILE A 99 6.68 4.07 7.51
N ASN A 100 7.43 4.78 6.67
CA ASN A 100 6.88 5.26 5.41
C ASN A 100 6.73 4.07 4.47
N LEU A 101 5.55 3.94 3.88
CA LEU A 101 5.27 2.87 2.93
C LEU A 101 5.70 3.30 1.54
N GLU A 102 6.58 2.51 0.94
CA GLU A 102 7.10 2.71 -0.40
C GLU A 102 6.31 1.89 -1.42
N ALA A 103 6.48 2.19 -2.71
CA ALA A 103 5.86 1.40 -3.76
C ALA A 103 6.51 0.02 -3.81
N GLY A 104 5.70 -1.04 -3.86
CA GLY A 104 6.17 -2.43 -3.77
C GLY A 104 6.19 -3.01 -2.35
N ASP A 105 5.90 -2.21 -1.32
CA ASP A 105 5.76 -2.73 0.04
C ASP A 105 4.52 -3.62 0.17
N LEU A 106 4.67 -4.64 1.02
CA LEU A 106 3.68 -5.67 1.27
C LEU A 106 3.30 -5.70 2.75
N PHE A 107 1.99 -5.67 3.01
CA PHE A 107 1.44 -5.86 4.35
C PHE A 107 0.88 -7.26 4.51
N VAL A 108 1.33 -7.95 5.54
CA VAL A 108 0.74 -9.24 5.95
C VAL A 108 -0.37 -8.98 6.96
N PHE A 109 -1.52 -9.61 6.76
CA PHE A 109 -2.64 -9.58 7.70
C PHE A 109 -3.26 -10.98 7.82
N TRP A 110 -3.99 -11.21 8.90
CA TRP A 110 -4.74 -12.44 9.07
C TRP A 110 -6.13 -12.29 8.45
N ASP A 111 -6.41 -13.06 7.41
CA ASP A 111 -7.75 -13.13 6.83
C ASP A 111 -8.61 -14.07 7.68
N VAL A 112 -9.52 -13.48 8.46
CA VAL A 112 -10.42 -14.23 9.36
C VAL A 112 -11.39 -15.11 8.58
N SER A 113 -11.74 -14.76 7.34
CA SER A 113 -12.70 -15.51 6.53
C SER A 113 -12.10 -16.79 5.95
N LEU A 114 -10.81 -16.76 5.62
CA LEU A 114 -10.08 -17.89 5.07
C LEU A 114 -9.23 -18.63 6.10
N GLY A 115 -9.03 -18.05 7.29
CA GLY A 115 -8.20 -18.63 8.34
C GLY A 115 -6.71 -18.72 7.94
N GLU A 116 -6.25 -17.79 7.12
CA GLU A 116 -4.89 -17.78 6.56
C GLU A 116 -4.25 -16.40 6.62
N ALA A 117 -2.92 -16.35 6.66
CA ALA A 117 -2.19 -15.10 6.46
C ALA A 117 -2.24 -14.72 4.96
N LYS A 118 -2.71 -13.50 4.67
CA LYS A 118 -2.73 -12.92 3.33
C LYS A 118 -1.82 -11.70 3.28
N VAL A 119 -1.51 -11.30 2.05
CA VAL A 119 -0.69 -10.14 1.76
C VAL A 119 -1.47 -9.15 0.92
N ILE A 120 -1.38 -7.87 1.23
CA ILE A 120 -1.92 -6.77 0.43
C ILE A 120 -0.79 -5.81 0.08
N SER A 121 -0.73 -5.36 -1.17
CA SER A 121 0.21 -4.32 -1.58
C SER A 121 -0.26 -2.94 -1.11
N ARG A 122 0.67 -1.99 -1.00
CA ARG A 122 0.34 -0.57 -0.74
C ARG A 122 -0.76 -0.08 -1.70
N GLU A 123 -0.67 -0.35 -2.99
CA GLU A 123 -1.61 0.15 -4.00
C GLU A 123 -3.01 -0.43 -3.79
N SER A 124 -3.07 -1.74 -3.51
CA SER A 124 -4.33 -2.44 -3.26
C SER A 124 -4.98 -1.95 -1.96
N LEU A 125 -4.19 -1.69 -0.93
CA LEU A 125 -4.66 -1.12 0.34
C LEU A 125 -5.19 0.31 0.13
N MET A 126 -4.42 1.15 -0.56
CA MET A 126 -4.82 2.53 -0.85
C MET A 126 -6.08 2.60 -1.72
N ASN A 127 -6.26 1.65 -2.64
CA ASN A 127 -7.48 1.51 -3.42
C ASN A 127 -8.68 1.09 -2.54
N ALA A 128 -8.51 0.07 -1.69
CA ALA A 128 -9.56 -0.39 -0.78
C ALA A 128 -9.99 0.70 0.23
N LEU A 129 -9.07 1.55 0.66
CA LEU A 129 -9.32 2.68 1.54
C LEU A 129 -9.91 3.91 0.82
N GLY A 130 -10.07 3.87 -0.51
CA GLY A 130 -10.53 5.03 -1.31
C GLY A 130 -9.53 6.20 -1.29
N ALA A 131 -8.28 5.95 -0.93
CA ALA A 131 -7.21 6.95 -0.89
C ALA A 131 -6.62 7.21 -2.29
N VAL A 132 -6.87 6.32 -3.26
CA VAL A 132 -6.59 6.57 -4.67
C VAL A 132 -7.81 7.23 -5.31
N ARG A 133 -7.71 8.52 -5.62
CA ARG A 133 -8.73 9.29 -6.34
C ARG A 133 -8.20 9.61 -7.74
N THR A 134 -8.90 9.18 -8.78
CA THR A 134 -8.53 9.43 -10.18
C THR A 134 -9.60 10.22 -10.90
N ILE A 135 -9.20 11.19 -11.72
CA ILE A 135 -10.08 11.85 -12.68
C ILE A 135 -9.83 11.25 -14.06
N THR A 136 -10.87 10.65 -14.64
CA THR A 136 -10.88 10.20 -16.03
C THR A 136 -11.70 11.17 -16.86
N THR A 137 -11.07 11.77 -17.87
CA THR A 137 -11.74 12.64 -18.85
C THR A 137 -11.69 11.99 -20.23
N ASN A 138 -12.66 12.28 -21.08
CA ASN A 138 -12.84 11.63 -22.38
C ASN A 138 -13.04 12.66 -23.49
N GLN A 139 -14.05 13.52 -23.39
CA GLN A 139 -14.36 14.52 -24.41
C GLN A 139 -14.47 15.93 -23.81
N GLY A 140 -13.92 16.93 -24.50
CA GLY A 140 -13.99 18.35 -24.10
C GLY A 140 -13.04 18.78 -22.98
N VAL A 141 -12.58 17.84 -22.14
CA VAL A 141 -11.50 18.05 -21.18
C VAL A 141 -10.41 17.02 -21.49
N LYS A 142 -9.18 17.47 -21.71
CA LYS A 142 -8.02 16.58 -21.91
C LYS A 142 -7.12 16.65 -20.68
N GLY A 143 -6.71 15.49 -20.18
CA GLY A 143 -5.83 15.35 -19.01
C GLY A 143 -6.36 14.31 -18.02
N GLY A 144 -5.65 14.14 -16.93
CA GLY A 144 -6.00 13.22 -15.84
C GLY A 144 -4.81 13.01 -14.91
N GLY A 145 -4.97 12.10 -13.95
CA GLY A 145 -3.92 11.73 -13.01
C GLY A 145 -4.42 11.45 -11.61
N SER A 146 -3.48 11.18 -10.72
CA SER A 146 -3.72 10.95 -9.29
C SER A 146 -4.01 12.27 -8.57
N LEU A 147 -5.03 12.28 -7.72
CA LEU A 147 -5.32 13.41 -6.83
C LEU A 147 -4.75 13.16 -5.44
N ALA A 148 -3.98 14.13 -4.92
CA ALA A 148 -3.52 14.11 -3.53
C ALA A 148 -4.61 14.55 -2.52
N ALA A 149 -5.66 15.22 -2.99
CA ALA A 149 -6.80 15.69 -2.18
C ALA A 149 -8.03 15.89 -3.08
N ASP A 150 -9.21 16.03 -2.47
CA ASP A 150 -10.43 16.39 -3.19
C ASP A 150 -10.31 17.73 -3.91
N ARG A 151 -10.84 17.78 -5.12
CA ARG A 151 -10.86 18.97 -5.97
C ARG A 151 -12.26 19.16 -6.52
N THR A 152 -12.76 20.40 -6.41
CA THR A 152 -13.97 20.82 -7.09
C THR A 152 -13.58 21.38 -8.46
N LEU A 153 -14.17 20.86 -9.53
CA LEU A 153 -14.00 21.41 -10.88
C LEU A 153 -15.27 22.18 -11.24
N SER A 154 -15.10 23.46 -11.58
CA SER A 154 -16.16 24.33 -12.08
C SER A 154 -15.68 25.09 -13.31
N LEU A 155 -16.55 25.26 -14.30
CA LEU A 155 -16.30 26.18 -15.41
C LEU A 155 -16.61 27.60 -14.95
N ASP A 156 -15.57 28.40 -14.71
CA ASP A 156 -15.71 29.83 -14.45
C ASP A 156 -15.60 30.60 -15.78
N VAL A 157 -16.76 30.91 -16.38
CA VAL A 157 -16.82 31.68 -17.63
C VAL A 157 -16.43 33.14 -17.40
N THR A 158 -16.77 33.69 -16.23
CA THR A 158 -16.53 35.10 -15.90
C THR A 158 -15.06 35.42 -15.65
N GLY A 159 -14.30 34.45 -15.14
CA GLY A 159 -12.86 34.56 -14.93
C GLY A 159 -12.02 34.38 -16.20
N LEU A 160 -12.64 34.04 -17.35
CA LEU A 160 -11.91 33.92 -18.62
C LEU A 160 -11.50 35.28 -19.15
N THR A 161 -10.32 35.36 -19.76
CA THR A 161 -9.89 36.55 -20.49
C THR A 161 -10.84 36.79 -21.67
N ALA A 162 -11.53 37.93 -21.65
CA ALA A 162 -12.44 38.31 -22.72
C ALA A 162 -11.68 38.44 -24.06
N LYS A 163 -12.18 37.76 -25.08
CA LYS A 163 -11.73 37.96 -26.46
C LYS A 163 -12.47 39.15 -27.05
N ALA A 164 -11.80 40.29 -27.17
CA ALA A 164 -12.41 41.55 -27.62
C ALA A 164 -13.02 41.45 -29.04
N SER A 165 -12.40 40.67 -29.92
CA SER A 165 -12.88 40.47 -31.30
C SER A 165 -12.92 38.96 -31.63
N PRO A 166 -14.04 38.27 -31.35
CA PRO A 166 -14.23 36.88 -31.77
C PRO A 166 -14.15 36.75 -33.30
N SER A 167 -13.42 35.75 -33.78
CA SER A 167 -13.29 35.44 -35.21
C SER A 167 -14.40 34.50 -35.65
N PRO A 168 -14.92 34.59 -36.89
CA PRO A 168 -15.86 33.61 -37.43
C PRO A 168 -15.33 32.16 -37.42
N ALA A 169 -14.01 31.98 -37.34
CA ALA A 169 -13.35 30.68 -37.24
C ALA A 169 -13.23 30.14 -35.80
N ASP A 170 -13.56 30.94 -34.77
CA ASP A 170 -13.56 30.47 -33.39
C ASP A 170 -14.62 29.38 -33.19
N GLU A 171 -14.34 28.45 -32.28
CA GLU A 171 -15.14 27.24 -32.07
C GLU A 171 -15.98 27.33 -30.80
N VAL A 172 -17.20 26.81 -30.87
CA VAL A 172 -18.15 26.68 -29.77
C VAL A 172 -18.50 25.22 -29.60
N ALA A 173 -18.41 24.72 -28.36
CA ALA A 173 -18.85 23.38 -28.02
C ALA A 173 -20.38 23.32 -27.99
N ILE A 174 -20.94 22.27 -28.58
CA ILE A 174 -22.38 22.00 -28.60
C ILE A 174 -22.65 20.55 -28.22
N TYR A 175 -23.81 20.30 -27.62
CA TYR A 175 -24.33 18.95 -27.46
C TYR A 175 -25.20 18.62 -28.67
N ASP A 176 -24.77 17.67 -29.51
CA ASP A 176 -25.58 17.15 -30.60
C ASP A 176 -26.57 16.14 -30.05
N VAL A 177 -27.81 16.56 -29.87
CA VAL A 177 -28.90 15.74 -29.32
C VAL A 177 -29.16 14.51 -30.20
N ALA A 178 -29.12 14.67 -31.53
CA ALA A 178 -29.38 13.56 -32.46
C ALA A 178 -28.23 12.53 -32.44
N GLY A 179 -27.00 13.01 -32.33
CA GLY A 179 -25.80 12.18 -32.23
C GLY A 179 -25.45 11.73 -30.82
N THR A 180 -26.15 12.18 -29.78
CA THR A 180 -25.82 11.99 -28.34
C THR A 180 -24.36 12.28 -27.97
N THR A 181 -23.70 13.16 -28.72
CA THR A 181 -22.25 13.41 -28.62
C THR A 181 -21.95 14.90 -28.51
N ASN A 182 -20.89 15.25 -27.78
CA ASN A 182 -20.37 16.60 -27.80
C ASN A 182 -19.65 16.85 -29.13
N LYS A 183 -20.02 17.92 -29.83
CA LYS A 183 -19.39 18.36 -31.08
C LYS A 183 -18.93 19.81 -30.92
N LYS A 184 -18.25 20.31 -31.95
CA LYS A 184 -17.89 21.72 -32.06
C LYS A 184 -18.38 22.28 -33.39
N ILE A 185 -18.76 23.54 -33.39
CA ILE A 185 -19.09 24.31 -34.59
C ILE A 185 -18.31 25.62 -34.55
N THR A 186 -18.15 26.27 -35.70
CA THR A 186 -17.58 27.62 -35.73
C THR A 186 -18.66 28.68 -35.47
N ILE A 187 -18.24 29.87 -35.03
CA ILE A 187 -19.15 31.02 -34.87
C ILE A 187 -19.87 31.33 -36.20
N ALA A 188 -19.18 31.23 -37.34
CA ALA A 188 -19.79 31.42 -38.66
C ALA A 188 -20.98 30.47 -38.88
N LYS A 189 -20.81 29.17 -38.57
CA LYS A 189 -21.88 28.18 -38.72
C LYS A 189 -23.02 28.36 -37.72
N MET A 190 -22.71 28.83 -36.51
CA MET A 190 -23.75 29.19 -35.54
C MET A 190 -24.58 30.38 -36.04
N ALA A 191 -23.93 31.40 -36.60
CA ALA A 191 -24.60 32.59 -37.14
C ALA A 191 -25.51 32.26 -38.34
N GLU A 192 -25.04 31.41 -39.27
CA GLU A 192 -25.86 30.90 -40.37
C GLU A 192 -27.15 30.22 -39.87
N ALA A 193 -27.04 29.37 -38.84
CA ALA A 193 -28.20 28.67 -38.27
C ALA A 193 -29.22 29.63 -37.63
N LEU A 194 -28.75 30.70 -36.98
CA LEU A 194 -29.63 31.72 -36.38
C LEU A 194 -30.28 32.63 -37.42
N ALA A 195 -29.56 33.00 -38.48
CA ALA A 195 -30.09 33.86 -39.54
C ALA A 195 -31.26 33.21 -40.31
N ILE A 196 -31.24 31.89 -40.49
CA ILE A 196 -32.34 31.15 -41.13
C ILE A 196 -33.63 31.23 -40.28
N SER A 197 -33.49 31.21 -38.95
CA SER A 197 -34.64 31.37 -38.03
C SER A 197 -35.28 32.76 -38.18
N ASP A 198 -34.47 33.82 -38.29
CA ASP A 198 -34.97 35.20 -38.37
C ASP A 198 -35.67 35.49 -39.72
N TYR A 199 -35.15 34.91 -40.80
CA TYR A 199 -35.81 34.96 -42.12
C TYR A 199 -37.15 34.24 -42.12
N LEU A 200 -37.25 33.05 -41.53
CA LEU A 200 -38.51 32.30 -41.44
C LEU A 200 -39.58 33.04 -40.64
N HIS A 201 -39.21 33.65 -39.51
CA HIS A 201 -40.17 34.40 -38.69
C HIS A 201 -40.61 35.72 -39.34
N SER A 202 -39.72 36.42 -40.03
CA SER A 202 -40.06 37.66 -40.73
C SER A 202 -40.93 37.41 -41.97
N GLU A 203 -40.63 36.42 -42.81
CA GLU A 203 -41.45 36.10 -43.98
C GLU A 203 -42.84 35.56 -43.59
N MET A 204 -42.93 34.73 -42.54
CA MET A 204 -44.23 34.29 -42.02
C MET A 204 -45.06 35.44 -41.42
N PHE A 205 -44.43 36.45 -40.83
CA PHE A 205 -45.12 37.66 -40.37
C PHE A 205 -45.70 38.45 -41.54
N PHE A 206 -44.98 38.58 -42.65
CA PHE A 206 -45.48 39.26 -43.86
C PHE A 206 -46.57 38.46 -44.60
N LEU A 207 -46.54 37.11 -44.54
CA LEU A 207 -47.55 36.25 -45.15
C LEU A 207 -48.81 36.04 -44.30
N GLY A 208 -48.74 36.27 -42.99
CA GLY A 208 -49.88 36.11 -42.05
C GLY A 208 -50.71 37.37 -41.81
N MET A 209 -50.33 38.52 -42.39
CA MET A 209 -51.07 39.79 -42.31
C MET A 209 -51.76 40.21 -43.63
N MET A 210 -51.81 39.31 -44.62
CA MET A 210 -52.72 39.41 -45.78
C MET A 210 -53.93 38.52 -45.57
#